data_AF-A0A7K4BK99-F1
#
_entry.id   AF-A0A7K4BK99-F1
#
_cell.length_a   1.000
_cell.length_b   1.000
_cell.length_c   1.000
_cell.angle_alpha   90.00
_cell.angle_beta   90.00
_cell.angle_gamma   90.00
#
_symmetry.space_group_name_H-M   'P 1'
#
loop_
_entity.id
_entity.type
_entity.pdbx_description
1 polymer ?
#
loop_
_entity_poly.entity_id
_entity_poly.type
_entity_poly.pdbx_seq_one_letter_code
_entity_poly.pdbx_strand_id
1 'polypeptide(L)'
;MRGDQHVYISLTTAGLLIAPWVSVLDPILIATLLFGVFVGSLAPDADAADAAIFSGRFGRAKGRRGQIINGLAVVLPIFGYTIRYLIYYPLSLIFSIILRKSYRHRHRGLLHSFAGVGLTTLLLSGYLALILTWLGVSLALLPAFGSAFFAGCILHLMEDTCTPAGVAWLYPFSRRRLAGSVRAWGSFEMRPEIFAVTLALATAMILIAPVVTSATLEELRLLAPGAAFLLWLLFILACRVQPQQNQ
;
A
#
# COMPACT_ATOMS: atom_id res chain seq x y z
N MET A 1 -10.71 -2.57 0.64
CA MET A 1 -11.25 -2.71 -0.72
C MET A 1 -10.94 -4.14 -1.17
N ARG A 2 -10.79 -4.47 -2.46
CA ARG A 2 -10.22 -5.77 -2.86
C ARG A 2 -8.70 -5.64 -3.03
N GLY A 3 -7.95 -6.73 -2.83
CA GLY A 3 -6.49 -6.73 -2.94
C GLY A 3 -5.94 -6.28 -4.30
N ASP A 4 -6.64 -6.58 -5.40
CA ASP A 4 -6.27 -6.08 -6.73
C ASP A 4 -6.40 -4.56 -6.83
N GLN A 5 -7.44 -3.98 -6.22
CA GLN A 5 -7.65 -2.53 -6.18
C GLN A 5 -6.54 -1.84 -5.36
N HIS A 6 -6.17 -2.42 -4.22
CA HIS A 6 -5.03 -1.97 -3.41
C HIS A 6 -3.74 -1.88 -4.20
N VAL A 7 -3.41 -2.94 -4.94
CA VAL A 7 -2.23 -2.94 -5.81
C VAL A 7 -2.31 -1.86 -6.88
N TYR A 8 -3.42 -1.77 -7.62
CA TYR A 8 -3.52 -0.84 -8.74
C TYR A 8 -3.47 0.63 -8.30
N ILE A 9 -4.23 1.01 -7.28
CA ILE A 9 -4.27 2.39 -6.77
C ILE A 9 -2.90 2.76 -6.19
N SER A 10 -2.29 1.86 -5.41
CA SER A 10 -0.98 2.10 -4.82
C SER A 10 0.14 2.23 -5.87
N LEU A 11 0.19 1.32 -6.85
CA LEU A 11 1.20 1.36 -7.92
C LEU A 11 1.02 2.54 -8.87
N THR A 12 -0.21 2.93 -9.19
CA THR A 12 -0.46 4.11 -10.04
C THR A 12 -0.17 5.41 -9.30
N THR A 13 -0.41 5.47 -7.98
CA THR A 13 0.05 6.59 -7.14
C THR A 13 1.58 6.68 -7.14
N ALA A 14 2.27 5.57 -6.90
CA ALA A 14 3.73 5.53 -6.93
C ALA A 14 4.28 5.89 -8.32
N GLY A 15 3.67 5.37 -9.38
CA GLY A 15 4.01 5.68 -10.77
C GLY A 15 3.92 7.17 -11.05
N LEU A 16 2.84 7.84 -10.63
CA LEU A 16 2.68 9.28 -10.76
C LEU A 16 3.81 10.05 -10.07
N LEU A 17 4.19 9.65 -8.85
CA LEU A 17 5.24 10.32 -8.09
C LEU A 17 6.66 10.05 -8.64
N ILE A 18 6.89 8.88 -9.23
CA ILE A 18 8.17 8.49 -9.82
C ILE A 18 8.34 9.04 -11.23
N ALA A 19 7.25 9.26 -11.97
CA ALA A 19 7.25 9.69 -13.37
C ALA A 19 8.22 10.84 -13.70
N PRO A 20 8.29 11.96 -12.96
CA PRO A 20 9.21 13.06 -13.30
C PRO A 20 10.69 12.75 -13.03
N TRP A 21 11.00 11.58 -12.45
CA TRP A 21 12.35 11.13 -12.11
C TRP A 21 12.81 9.93 -12.95
N VAL A 22 11.96 9.39 -13.81
CA VAL A 22 12.21 8.14 -14.55
C VAL A 22 13.48 8.19 -15.42
N SER A 23 13.85 9.36 -15.94
CA SER A 23 15.02 9.54 -16.79
C SER A 23 16.34 9.66 -16.03
N VAL A 24 16.28 9.83 -14.70
CA VAL A 24 17.46 10.08 -13.85
C VAL A 24 17.69 8.94 -12.86
N LEU A 25 16.61 8.30 -12.40
CA LEU A 25 16.72 7.18 -11.46
C LEU A 25 17.20 5.91 -12.17
N ASP A 26 18.07 5.18 -11.48
CA ASP A 26 18.49 3.85 -11.91
C ASP A 26 17.27 2.91 -12.07
N PRO A 27 17.17 2.13 -13.16
CA PRO A 27 16.03 1.22 -13.36
C PRO A 27 15.82 0.18 -12.25
N ILE A 28 16.90 -0.29 -11.61
CA ILE A 28 16.81 -1.24 -10.49
C ILE A 28 16.22 -0.54 -9.26
N LEU A 29 16.59 0.73 -9.03
CA LEU A 29 15.98 1.54 -7.99
C LEU A 29 14.48 1.76 -8.24
N ILE A 30 14.07 2.09 -9.48
CA ILE A 30 12.65 2.22 -9.84
C ILE A 30 11.90 0.90 -9.59
N ALA A 31 12.45 -0.22 -10.05
CA ALA A 31 11.88 -1.54 -9.83
C ALA A 31 11.75 -1.87 -8.34
N THR A 32 12.76 -1.51 -7.53
CA THR A 32 12.76 -1.68 -6.07
C THR A 32 11.66 -0.85 -5.40
N LEU A 33 11.48 0.41 -5.81
CA LEU A 33 10.42 1.28 -5.29
C LEU A 33 9.03 0.73 -5.63
N LEU A 34 8.79 0.35 -6.90
CA LEU A 34 7.51 -0.21 -7.31
C LEU A 34 7.24 -1.56 -6.61
N PHE A 35 8.27 -2.40 -6.45
CA PHE A 35 8.14 -3.67 -5.74
C PHE A 35 7.85 -3.47 -4.24
N GLY A 36 8.52 -2.50 -3.59
CA GLY A 36 8.23 -2.12 -2.22
C GLY A 36 6.78 -1.69 -2.05
N VAL A 37 6.28 -0.79 -2.90
CA VAL A 37 4.88 -0.34 -2.89
C VAL A 37 3.92 -1.51 -3.14
N PHE A 38 4.23 -2.39 -4.10
CA PHE A 38 3.42 -3.58 -4.39
C PHE A 38 3.24 -4.47 -3.16
N VAL A 39 4.34 -4.86 -2.50
CA VAL A 39 4.27 -5.71 -1.30
C VAL A 39 3.60 -4.95 -0.15
N GLY A 40 3.95 -3.67 0.06
CA GLY A 40 3.39 -2.82 1.10
C GLY A 40 1.88 -2.62 0.97
N SER A 41 1.36 -2.50 -0.26
CA SER A 41 -0.07 -2.33 -0.52
C SER A 41 -0.94 -3.52 -0.12
N LEU A 42 -0.32 -4.68 0.17
CA LEU A 42 -0.99 -5.91 0.59
C LEU A 42 -0.59 -6.35 2.01
N ALA A 43 0.47 -5.77 2.55
CA ALA A 43 1.01 -6.16 3.85
C ALA A 43 0.03 -6.00 5.02
N PRO A 44 -0.78 -4.92 5.11
CA PRO A 44 -1.73 -4.77 6.21
C PRO A 44 -2.76 -5.90 6.28
N ASP A 45 -3.17 -6.44 5.13
CA ASP A 45 -4.10 -7.56 5.01
C ASP A 45 -3.51 -8.90 5.52
N ALA A 46 -2.25 -8.97 5.93
CA ALA A 46 -1.69 -10.17 6.54
C ALA A 46 -2.38 -10.57 7.88
N ASP A 47 -3.22 -9.69 8.45
CA ASP A 47 -4.08 -10.00 9.61
C ASP A 47 -5.37 -10.76 9.22
N ALA A 48 -5.60 -10.97 7.92
CA ALA A 48 -6.75 -11.63 7.32
C ALA A 48 -6.39 -12.99 6.70
N ALA A 49 -7.00 -14.08 7.16
CA ALA A 49 -6.57 -15.43 6.74
C ALA A 49 -6.81 -15.75 5.26
N ASP A 50 -7.74 -15.05 4.61
CA ASP A 50 -8.15 -15.19 3.21
C ASP A 50 -7.57 -14.10 2.30
N ALA A 51 -6.63 -13.29 2.79
CA ALA A 51 -6.05 -12.19 2.02
C ALA A 51 -5.24 -12.66 0.79
N ALA A 52 -5.23 -11.79 -0.23
CA ALA A 52 -4.50 -12.01 -1.48
C ALA A 52 -2.99 -12.22 -1.28
N ILE A 53 -2.43 -11.68 -0.18
CA ILE A 53 -1.02 -11.86 0.17
C ILE A 53 -0.66 -13.32 0.45
N PHE A 54 -1.62 -14.17 0.87
CA PHE A 54 -1.38 -15.58 1.17
C PHE A 54 -1.61 -16.51 -0.02
N SER A 55 -2.49 -16.14 -0.95
CA SER A 55 -2.88 -17.04 -2.05
C SER A 55 -2.04 -16.88 -3.31
N GLY A 56 -1.31 -15.76 -3.43
CA GLY A 56 -0.59 -15.40 -4.66
C GLY A 56 -1.50 -15.28 -5.89
N ARG A 57 -2.82 -15.16 -5.69
CA ARG A 57 -3.83 -15.15 -6.76
C ARG A 57 -4.83 -14.04 -6.57
N PHE A 58 -4.97 -13.20 -7.58
CA PHE A 58 -5.99 -12.16 -7.65
C PHE A 58 -7.19 -12.67 -8.45
N GLY A 59 -8.29 -13.03 -7.77
CA GLY A 59 -9.42 -13.80 -8.31
C GLY A 59 -10.17 -13.20 -9.53
N ARG A 60 -9.88 -11.96 -9.93
CA ARG A 60 -10.53 -11.31 -11.09
C ARG A 60 -9.57 -10.94 -12.23
N ALA A 61 -8.26 -11.07 -12.04
CA ALA A 61 -7.29 -10.77 -13.10
C ALA A 61 -7.22 -11.95 -14.08
N LYS A 62 -7.95 -11.86 -15.20
CA LYS A 62 -7.96 -12.87 -16.29
C LYS A 62 -7.09 -12.41 -17.47
N GLY A 63 -6.64 -13.36 -18.29
CA GLY A 63 -5.82 -13.09 -19.48
C GLY A 63 -4.35 -12.74 -19.19
N ARG A 64 -3.67 -12.15 -20.18
CA ARG A 64 -2.21 -11.85 -20.12
C ARG A 64 -1.83 -10.95 -18.94
N ARG A 65 -2.71 -10.01 -18.55
CA ARG A 65 -2.53 -9.15 -17.36
C ARG A 65 -2.58 -9.96 -16.06
N GLY A 66 -3.49 -10.93 -15.96
CA GLY A 66 -3.57 -11.82 -14.80
C GLY A 66 -2.34 -12.72 -14.64
N GLN A 67 -1.76 -13.20 -15.74
CA GLN A 67 -0.54 -14.00 -15.71
C GLN A 67 0.65 -13.23 -15.14
N ILE A 68 0.85 -11.97 -15.56
CA ILE A 68 1.96 -11.14 -15.06
C ILE A 68 1.81 -10.87 -13.56
N ILE A 69 0.61 -10.46 -13.13
CA ILE A 69 0.37 -10.13 -11.72
C ILE A 69 0.50 -11.39 -10.84
N ASN A 70 -0.09 -12.51 -11.25
CA ASN A 70 0.03 -13.76 -10.49
C ASN A 70 1.46 -14.33 -10.51
N GLY A 71 2.25 -14.07 -11.56
CA GLY A 71 3.66 -14.42 -11.62
C GLY A 71 4.51 -13.65 -10.61
N LEU A 72 4.28 -12.34 -10.46
CA LEU A 72 4.90 -11.54 -9.41
C LEU A 72 4.36 -11.88 -8.02
N ALA A 73 3.11 -12.31 -7.92
CA ALA A 73 2.46 -12.65 -6.67
C ALA A 73 3.02 -13.90 -5.98
N VAL A 74 3.86 -14.71 -6.66
CA VAL A 74 4.47 -15.92 -6.11
C VAL A 74 5.32 -15.65 -4.86
N VAL A 75 5.91 -14.45 -4.76
CA VAL A 75 6.73 -14.07 -3.60
C VAL A 75 5.89 -13.55 -2.42
N LEU A 76 4.63 -13.18 -2.67
CA LEU A 76 3.76 -12.58 -1.65
C LEU A 76 3.52 -13.48 -0.44
N PRO A 77 3.31 -14.81 -0.58
CA PRO A 77 3.13 -15.68 0.59
C PRO A 77 4.31 -15.66 1.55
N ILE A 78 5.55 -15.52 1.05
CA ILE A 78 6.74 -15.41 1.91
C ILE A 78 6.62 -14.16 2.80
N PHE A 79 6.30 -13.02 2.19
CA PHE A 79 6.06 -11.78 2.94
C PHE A 79 4.84 -11.89 3.87
N GLY A 80 3.72 -12.43 3.38
CA GLY A 80 2.49 -12.59 4.15
C GLY A 80 2.69 -13.45 5.40
N TYR A 81 3.33 -14.61 5.26
CA TYR A 81 3.62 -15.49 6.40
C TYR A 81 4.67 -14.90 7.34
N THR A 82 5.69 -14.24 6.82
CA THR A 82 6.68 -13.50 7.64
C THR A 82 5.99 -12.43 8.46
N ILE A 83 5.17 -11.58 7.83
CA ILE A 83 4.44 -10.52 8.50
C ILE A 83 3.46 -11.11 9.51
N ARG A 84 2.72 -12.15 9.17
CA ARG A 84 1.72 -12.73 10.09
C ARG A 84 2.36 -13.38 11.32
N TYR A 85 3.33 -14.26 11.11
CA TYR A 85 3.85 -15.13 12.17
C TYR A 85 5.06 -14.55 12.90
N LEU A 86 5.93 -13.82 12.20
CA LEU A 86 7.16 -13.28 12.81
C LEU A 86 6.99 -11.84 13.29
N ILE A 87 5.99 -11.11 12.78
CA ILE A 87 5.79 -9.69 13.12
C ILE A 87 4.46 -9.50 13.87
N TYR A 88 3.32 -9.77 13.23
CA TYR A 88 2.00 -9.42 13.74
C TYR A 88 1.64 -10.12 15.04
N TYR A 89 1.76 -11.45 15.13
CA TYR A 89 1.45 -12.18 16.36
C TYR A 89 2.38 -11.78 17.52
N PRO A 90 3.72 -11.74 17.35
CA PRO A 90 4.63 -11.26 18.40
C PRO A 90 4.34 -9.82 18.84
N LEU A 91 4.14 -8.89 17.90
CA LEU A 91 3.81 -7.51 18.26
C LEU A 91 2.47 -7.40 18.99
N SER A 92 1.46 -8.15 18.54
CA SER A 92 0.15 -8.17 19.20
C SER A 92 0.25 -8.67 20.64
N LEU A 93 1.08 -9.68 20.89
CA LEU A 93 1.36 -10.18 22.24
C LEU A 93 2.06 -9.11 23.10
N ILE A 94 3.09 -8.44 22.57
CA ILE A 94 3.80 -7.36 23.28
C ILE A 94 2.84 -6.24 23.67
N PHE A 95 2.00 -5.76 22.73
CA PHE A 95 0.99 -4.74 23.04
C PHE A 95 -0.10 -5.24 23.99
N SER A 96 -0.44 -6.53 23.97
CA SER A 96 -1.33 -7.19 24.94
C SER A 96 -0.80 -7.07 26.35
N ILE A 97 0.49 -7.34 26.55
CA ILE A 97 1.14 -7.31 27.84
C ILE A 97 1.29 -5.87 28.33
N ILE A 98 1.83 -4.98 27.49
CA ILE A 98 2.11 -3.58 27.87
C ILE A 98 0.83 -2.81 28.17
N LEU A 99 -0.18 -2.92 27.31
CA LEU A 99 -1.43 -2.15 27.45
C LEU A 99 -2.48 -2.87 28.30
N ARG A 100 -2.20 -4.09 28.77
CA ARG A 100 -3.11 -4.94 29.56
C ARG A 100 -4.50 -5.07 28.92
N LYS A 101 -4.56 -5.14 27.60
CA LYS A 101 -5.80 -5.27 26.82
C LYS A 101 -5.83 -6.63 26.14
N SER A 102 -6.96 -7.33 26.21
CA SER A 102 -7.18 -8.52 25.38
C SER A 102 -7.43 -8.10 23.94
N TYR A 103 -6.52 -8.47 23.05
CA TYR A 103 -6.64 -8.28 21.62
C TYR A 103 -7.38 -9.47 21.02
N ARG A 104 -8.66 -9.28 20.68
CA ARG A 104 -9.33 -10.23 19.77
C ARG A 104 -8.81 -9.96 18.37
N HIS A 105 -8.17 -10.96 17.75
CA HIS A 105 -7.79 -10.93 16.34
C HIS A 105 -9.05 -10.77 15.49
N ARG A 106 -9.41 -9.52 15.19
CA ARG A 106 -10.40 -9.14 14.18
C ARG A 106 -9.62 -8.50 13.03
N HIS A 107 -10.08 -8.73 11.81
CA HIS A 107 -9.60 -8.03 10.62
C HIS A 107 -9.55 -6.52 10.91
N ARG A 108 -8.42 -5.88 10.57
CA ARG A 108 -8.16 -4.45 10.81
C ARG A 108 -7.79 -4.10 12.25
N GLY A 109 -6.79 -4.82 12.75
CA GLY A 109 -6.18 -4.63 14.07
C GLY A 109 -4.89 -3.82 14.00
N LEU A 110 -3.82 -4.33 14.61
CA LEU A 110 -2.54 -3.63 14.70
C LEU A 110 -1.95 -3.26 13.34
N LEU A 111 -2.02 -4.14 12.33
CA LEU A 111 -1.44 -3.87 11.01
C LEU A 111 -2.14 -2.72 10.26
N HIS A 112 -3.34 -2.34 10.69
CA HIS A 112 -4.12 -1.24 10.14
C HIS A 112 -4.02 0.02 11.01
N SER A 113 -2.81 0.36 11.45
CA SER A 113 -2.52 1.56 12.23
C SER A 113 -1.13 2.10 11.95
N PHE A 114 -0.87 3.38 12.29
CA PHE A 114 0.46 3.97 12.14
C PHE A 114 1.54 3.20 12.91
N ALA A 115 1.23 2.78 14.14
CA ALA A 115 2.17 2.03 14.97
C ALA A 115 2.48 0.67 14.34
N GLY A 116 1.46 -0.07 13.87
CA GLY A 116 1.68 -1.36 13.24
C GLY A 116 2.39 -1.27 11.91
N VAL A 117 2.03 -0.31 11.05
CA VAL A 117 2.71 -0.09 9.76
C VAL A 117 4.17 0.30 9.98
N GLY A 118 4.46 1.21 10.90
CA GLY A 118 5.83 1.60 11.25
C GLY A 118 6.65 0.42 11.77
N LEU A 119 6.15 -0.31 12.76
CA LEU A 119 6.85 -1.46 13.33
C LEU A 119 7.02 -2.60 12.33
N THR A 120 6.02 -2.87 11.51
CA THR A 120 6.09 -3.91 10.46
C THR A 120 7.15 -3.55 9.43
N THR A 121 7.21 -2.30 8.99
CA THR A 121 8.24 -1.82 8.07
C THR A 121 9.63 -1.99 8.65
N LEU A 122 9.84 -1.55 9.90
CA LEU A 122 11.14 -1.63 10.57
C LEU A 122 11.60 -3.07 10.76
N LEU A 123 10.73 -3.94 11.28
CA LEU A 123 11.05 -5.35 11.52
C LEU A 123 11.28 -6.10 10.21
N LEU A 124 10.45 -5.90 9.20
CA LEU A 124 10.63 -6.53 7.89
C LEU A 124 11.94 -6.08 7.23
N SER A 125 12.24 -4.78 7.28
CA SER A 125 13.51 -4.24 6.77
C SER A 125 14.71 -4.80 7.54
N GLY A 126 14.58 -4.96 8.87
CA GLY A 126 15.59 -5.61 9.71
C GLY A 126 15.83 -7.08 9.33
N TYR A 127 14.77 -7.85 9.12
CA TYR A 127 14.89 -9.25 8.66
C TYR A 127 15.55 -9.33 7.28
N LEU A 128 15.16 -8.45 6.34
CA LEU A 128 15.80 -8.38 5.05
C LEU A 128 17.28 -7.97 5.16
N ALA A 129 17.63 -7.02 6.03
CA ALA A 129 19.02 -6.63 6.26
C ALA A 129 19.87 -7.81 6.73
N LEU A 130 19.35 -8.60 7.67
CA LEU A 130 20.04 -9.79 8.18
C LEU A 130 20.25 -10.82 7.08
N ILE A 131 19.21 -11.12 6.28
CA ILE A 131 19.28 -12.08 5.18
C ILE A 131 20.27 -11.61 4.12
N LEU A 132 20.19 -10.34 3.68
CA LEU A 132 21.08 -9.78 2.66
C LEU A 132 22.53 -9.77 3.13
N THR A 133 22.78 -9.39 4.38
CA THR A 133 24.13 -9.42 4.98
C THR A 133 24.68 -10.83 5.02
N TRP A 134 23.86 -11.81 5.43
CA TRP A 134 24.26 -13.21 5.46
C TRP A 134 24.59 -13.78 4.07
N LEU A 135 23.87 -13.31 3.03
CA LEU A 135 24.13 -13.66 1.63
C LEU A 135 25.27 -12.85 0.99
N GLY A 136 25.87 -11.89 1.70
CA GLY A 136 26.89 -10.98 1.15
C GLY A 136 26.35 -9.99 0.11
N VAL A 137 25.03 -9.74 0.10
CA VAL A 137 24.37 -8.80 -0.82
C VAL A 137 24.35 -7.39 -0.23
N SER A 138 24.60 -6.39 -1.07
CA SER A 138 24.59 -4.98 -0.68
C SER A 138 23.24 -4.52 -0.12
N LEU A 139 23.28 -3.74 0.96
CA LEU A 139 22.10 -3.13 1.59
C LEU A 139 21.66 -1.81 0.94
N ALA A 140 22.33 -1.36 -0.14
CA ALA A 140 22.12 -0.04 -0.74
C ALA A 140 20.66 0.22 -1.15
N LEU A 141 19.94 -0.82 -1.59
CA LEU A 141 18.54 -0.72 -2.02
C LEU A 141 17.53 -0.88 -0.87
N LEU A 142 17.97 -1.34 0.31
CA LEU A 142 17.08 -1.63 1.43
C LEU A 142 16.33 -0.39 1.95
N PRO A 143 16.96 0.80 2.11
CA PRO A 143 16.23 2.00 2.51
C PRO A 143 15.14 2.41 1.51
N ALA A 144 15.40 2.24 0.21
CA ALA A 144 14.44 2.52 -0.84
C ALA A 144 13.26 1.53 -0.78
N PHE A 145 13.55 0.23 -0.66
CA PHE A 145 12.53 -0.79 -0.48
C PHE A 145 11.68 -0.53 0.77
N GLY A 146 12.31 -0.29 1.93
CA GLY A 146 11.61 -0.06 3.19
C GLY A 146 10.72 1.18 3.16
N SER A 147 11.20 2.28 2.58
CA SER A 147 10.41 3.51 2.41
C SER A 147 9.23 3.30 1.46
N ALA A 148 9.43 2.59 0.36
CA ALA A 148 8.38 2.25 -0.60
C ALA A 148 7.34 1.27 0.01
N PHE A 149 7.79 0.28 0.76
CA PHE A 149 6.93 -0.64 1.52
C PHE A 149 6.07 0.10 2.54
N PHE A 150 6.67 1.03 3.29
CA PHE A 150 5.93 1.89 4.21
C PHE A 150 4.88 2.72 3.47
N ALA A 151 5.26 3.37 2.36
CA ALA A 151 4.33 4.14 1.54
C ALA A 151 3.17 3.29 1.01
N GLY A 152 3.45 2.07 0.52
CA GLY A 152 2.43 1.11 0.11
C GLY A 152 1.47 0.74 1.24
N CYS A 153 1.98 0.50 2.45
CA CYS A 153 1.13 0.27 3.63
C CYS A 153 0.25 1.48 3.94
N ILE A 154 0.79 2.70 3.89
CA ILE A 154 0.02 3.92 4.14
C ILE A 154 -1.09 4.10 3.09
N LEU A 155 -0.78 3.87 1.80
CA LEU A 155 -1.78 3.92 0.74
C LEU A 155 -2.89 2.89 0.97
N HIS A 156 -2.54 1.65 1.35
CA HIS A 156 -3.53 0.65 1.74
C HIS A 156 -4.48 1.17 2.84
N LEU A 157 -3.94 1.76 3.93
CA LEU A 157 -4.76 2.32 5.01
C LEU A 157 -5.63 3.51 4.54
N MET A 158 -5.13 4.35 3.63
CA MET A 158 -5.93 5.43 3.02
C MET A 158 -7.09 4.87 2.19
N GLU A 159 -6.84 3.82 1.41
CA GLU A 159 -7.87 3.13 0.65
C GLU A 159 -8.92 2.49 1.56
N ASP A 160 -8.49 1.83 2.63
CA ASP A 160 -9.40 1.20 3.57
C ASP A 160 -10.17 2.21 4.43
N THR A 161 -9.63 3.42 4.64
CA THR A 161 -10.36 4.55 5.21
C THR A 161 -11.56 4.96 4.34
N CYS A 162 -11.49 4.74 3.03
CA CYS A 162 -12.60 5.01 2.11
C CYS A 162 -13.73 3.97 2.17
N THR A 163 -13.55 2.88 2.92
CA THR A 163 -14.56 1.81 3.07
C THR A 163 -15.39 1.97 4.35
N PRO A 164 -16.60 1.37 4.43
CA PRO A 164 -17.44 1.42 5.64
C PRO A 164 -16.80 0.84 6.90
N ALA A 165 -15.92 -0.16 6.76
CA ALA A 165 -15.23 -0.74 7.90
C ALA A 165 -14.13 0.20 8.46
N GLY A 166 -13.62 1.12 7.62
CA GLY A 166 -12.68 2.17 8.00
C GLY A 166 -11.35 1.67 8.54
N VAL A 167 -10.57 2.60 9.08
CA VAL A 167 -9.25 2.37 9.71
C VAL A 167 -9.15 3.14 11.02
N ALA A 168 -8.65 2.47 12.07
CA ALA A 168 -8.31 3.08 13.34
C ALA A 168 -6.82 3.45 13.36
N TRP A 169 -6.46 4.57 12.74
CA TRP A 169 -5.08 5.01 12.51
C TRP A 169 -4.19 5.01 13.76
N LEU A 170 -4.77 5.31 14.93
CA LEU A 170 -4.07 5.38 16.21
C LEU A 170 -4.22 4.13 17.07
N TYR A 171 -4.68 3.00 16.51
CA TYR A 171 -4.70 1.73 17.21
C TYR A 171 -3.26 1.29 17.55
N PRO A 172 -2.98 0.71 18.73
CA PRO A 172 -3.92 0.27 19.77
C PRO A 172 -4.32 1.32 20.82
N PHE A 173 -3.83 2.55 20.69
CA PHE A 173 -4.07 3.63 21.65
C PHE A 173 -5.48 4.21 21.55
N SER A 174 -6.05 4.25 20.34
CA SER A 174 -7.42 4.67 20.09
C SER A 174 -8.15 3.69 19.17
N ARG A 175 -9.45 3.55 19.39
CA ARG A 175 -10.35 2.76 18.51
C ARG A 175 -11.18 3.64 17.58
N ARG A 176 -11.01 4.96 17.61
CA ARG A 176 -11.72 5.88 16.71
C ARG A 176 -11.31 5.60 15.27
N ARG A 177 -12.29 5.38 14.40
CA ARG A 177 -12.08 5.05 12.99
C ARG A 177 -12.43 6.23 12.10
N LEU A 178 -11.70 6.36 11.00
CA LEU A 178 -12.15 7.12 9.83
C LEU A 178 -12.71 6.11 8.83
N ALA A 179 -13.91 6.35 8.34
CA ALA A 179 -14.63 5.43 7.46
C ALA A 179 -15.35 6.19 6.34
N GLY A 180 -15.42 5.57 5.18
CA GLY A 180 -16.08 6.10 3.99
C GLY A 180 -17.21 5.17 3.51
N SER A 181 -17.60 5.35 2.25
CA SER A 181 -18.80 4.71 1.68
C SER A 181 -18.52 3.70 0.57
N VAL A 182 -17.26 3.38 0.26
CA VAL A 182 -16.90 2.42 -0.80
C VAL A 182 -17.17 1.00 -0.35
N ARG A 183 -18.15 0.34 -0.97
CA ARG A 183 -18.52 -1.04 -0.61
C ARG A 183 -17.68 -2.03 -1.42
N ALA A 184 -16.96 -2.92 -0.73
CA ALA A 184 -16.14 -3.93 -1.38
C ALA A 184 -16.96 -4.99 -2.17
N TRP A 185 -18.27 -5.08 -1.93
CA TRP A 185 -19.18 -6.08 -2.50
C TRP A 185 -20.35 -5.39 -3.22
N GLY A 186 -20.44 -5.61 -4.54
CA GLY A 186 -21.48 -5.08 -5.42
C GLY A 186 -20.95 -4.81 -6.84
N SER A 187 -21.70 -5.18 -7.87
CA SER A 187 -21.29 -5.04 -9.29
C SER A 187 -21.16 -3.60 -9.78
N PHE A 188 -21.56 -2.62 -8.97
CA PHE A 188 -21.66 -1.20 -9.37
C PHE A 188 -20.68 -0.28 -8.63
N GLU A 189 -19.81 -0.78 -7.75
CA GLU A 189 -18.82 0.06 -7.08
C GLU A 189 -17.59 0.29 -7.97
N MET A 190 -17.72 1.25 -8.88
CA MET A 190 -16.69 1.59 -9.89
C MET A 190 -15.68 2.63 -9.40
N ARG A 191 -15.93 3.31 -8.27
CA ARG A 191 -15.08 4.44 -7.80
C ARG A 191 -13.60 4.08 -7.69
N PRO A 192 -13.18 2.95 -7.08
CA PRO A 192 -11.76 2.60 -6.98
C PRO A 192 -11.11 2.36 -8.35
N GLU A 193 -11.86 1.81 -9.30
CA GLU A 193 -11.36 1.53 -10.66
C GLU A 193 -11.20 2.82 -11.46
N ILE A 194 -12.20 3.70 -11.44
CA ILE A 194 -12.14 5.03 -12.06
C ILE A 194 -10.96 5.83 -11.48
N PHE A 195 -10.77 5.77 -10.16
CA PHE A 195 -9.65 6.45 -9.51
C PHE A 195 -8.29 5.90 -9.95
N ALA A 196 -8.11 4.58 -9.99
CA ALA A 196 -6.88 3.95 -10.49
C ALA A 196 -6.59 4.32 -11.95
N VAL A 197 -7.61 4.32 -12.82
CA VAL A 197 -7.47 4.77 -14.23
C VAL A 197 -7.09 6.25 -14.29
N THR A 198 -7.66 7.09 -13.44
CA THR A 198 -7.35 8.53 -13.40
C THR A 198 -5.90 8.78 -12.98
N LEU A 199 -5.40 8.07 -11.95
CA LEU A 199 -4.00 8.09 -11.56
C LEU A 199 -3.07 7.59 -12.68
N ALA A 200 -3.46 6.52 -13.38
CA ALA A 200 -2.69 5.99 -14.52
C ALA A 200 -2.61 7.00 -15.68
N LEU A 201 -3.72 7.66 -16.02
CA LEU A 201 -3.75 8.71 -17.04
C LEU A 201 -2.91 9.92 -16.63
N ALA A 202 -2.99 10.35 -15.36
CA ALA A 202 -2.13 11.41 -14.83
C ALA A 202 -0.64 11.03 -14.92
N THR A 203 -0.30 9.78 -14.59
CA THR A 203 1.08 9.26 -14.73
C THR A 203 1.54 9.34 -16.19
N ALA A 204 0.74 8.87 -17.14
CA ALA A 204 1.06 8.92 -18.56
C ALA A 204 1.22 10.37 -19.07
N MET A 205 0.36 11.29 -18.61
CA MET A 205 0.47 12.71 -18.92
C MET A 205 1.81 13.30 -18.46
N ILE A 206 2.24 13.02 -17.22
CA ILE A 206 3.53 13.49 -16.70
C ILE A 206 4.70 12.90 -17.50
N LEU A 207 4.63 11.63 -17.88
CA LEU A 207 5.69 10.97 -18.68
C LEU A 207 5.83 11.55 -20.09
N ILE A 208 4.72 11.94 -20.72
CA ILE A 208 4.70 12.43 -22.11
C ILE A 208 4.91 13.96 -22.18
N ALA A 209 4.60 14.70 -21.09
CA ALA A 209 4.70 16.16 -21.04
C ALA A 209 6.03 16.75 -21.54
N PRO A 210 7.23 16.21 -21.21
CA PRO A 210 8.50 16.73 -21.73
C PRO A 210 8.64 16.66 -23.25
N VAL A 211 7.87 15.79 -23.91
CA VAL A 211 7.93 15.56 -25.35
C VAL A 211 6.91 16.41 -26.10
N VAL A 212 5.74 16.65 -25.49
CA VAL A 212 4.59 17.28 -26.18
C VAL A 212 4.32 18.71 -25.70
N THR A 213 5.01 19.18 -24.67
CA THR A 213 4.86 20.53 -24.11
C THR A 213 6.21 21.19 -23.86
N SER A 214 6.22 22.46 -23.48
CA SER A 214 7.41 23.17 -23.01
C SER A 214 7.68 23.01 -21.50
N ALA A 215 7.00 22.07 -20.82
CA ALA A 215 7.16 21.87 -19.38
C ALA A 215 8.57 21.37 -19.03
N THR A 216 9.18 22.03 -18.06
CA THR A 216 10.50 21.66 -17.52
C THR A 216 10.40 20.50 -16.54
N LEU A 217 11.51 19.79 -16.31
CA LEU A 217 11.56 18.71 -15.31
C LEU A 217 11.26 19.23 -13.90
N GLU A 218 11.66 20.45 -13.56
CA GLU A 218 11.40 21.04 -12.25
C GLU A 218 9.90 21.30 -12.03
N GLU A 219 9.20 21.82 -13.04
CA GLU A 219 7.75 21.98 -13.00
C GLU A 219 7.05 20.62 -12.82
N LEU A 220 7.48 19.60 -13.56
CA LEU A 220 6.88 18.25 -13.45
C LEU A 220 7.12 17.60 -12.08
N ARG A 221 8.29 17.85 -11.46
CA ARG A 221 8.61 17.37 -10.10
C ARG A 221 7.72 18.02 -9.04
N LEU A 222 7.24 19.24 -9.26
CA LEU A 222 6.28 19.92 -8.38
C LEU A 222 4.83 19.54 -8.70
N LEU A 223 4.49 19.41 -9.99
CA LEU A 223 3.15 19.09 -10.45
C LEU A 223 2.72 17.67 -10.06
N ALA A 224 3.60 16.67 -10.17
CA ALA A 224 3.28 15.28 -9.85
C ALA A 224 2.76 15.07 -8.41
N PRO A 225 3.46 15.51 -7.35
CA PRO A 225 2.94 15.40 -5.98
C PRO A 225 1.69 16.25 -5.75
N GLY A 226 1.60 17.45 -6.35
CA GLY A 226 0.41 18.30 -6.26
C GLY A 226 -0.83 17.63 -6.88
N ALA A 227 -0.67 17.02 -8.06
CA ALA A 227 -1.71 16.26 -8.73
C ALA A 227 -2.10 15.01 -7.92
N ALA A 228 -1.13 14.25 -7.40
CA ALA A 228 -1.40 13.10 -6.56
C ALA A 228 -2.22 13.49 -5.32
N PHE A 229 -1.81 14.55 -4.62
CA PHE A 229 -2.52 15.08 -3.45
C PHE A 229 -3.95 15.49 -3.79
N LEU A 230 -4.13 16.26 -4.86
CA LEU A 230 -5.46 16.72 -5.28
C LEU A 230 -6.37 15.55 -5.66
N LEU A 231 -5.87 14.59 -6.43
CA LEU A 231 -6.63 13.41 -6.83
C LEU A 231 -7.05 12.57 -5.62
N TRP A 232 -6.14 12.33 -4.67
CA TRP A 232 -6.46 11.65 -3.41
C TRP A 232 -7.48 12.40 -2.57
N LEU A 233 -7.35 13.72 -2.46
CA LEU A 233 -8.32 14.56 -1.74
C LEU A 233 -9.72 14.45 -2.36
N LEU A 234 -9.82 14.59 -3.68
CA LEU A 234 -11.08 14.45 -4.41
C LEU A 234 -11.69 13.05 -4.22
N PHE A 235 -10.87 12.00 -4.25
CA PHE A 235 -11.33 10.63 -4.03
C PHE A 235 -11.85 10.43 -2.60
N ILE A 236 -11.14 10.91 -1.59
CA ILE A 236 -11.55 10.84 -0.17
C ILE A 236 -12.87 11.59 0.04
N LEU A 237 -13.02 12.78 -0.56
CA LEU A 237 -14.27 13.56 -0.51
C LEU A 237 -15.42 12.81 -1.21
N ALA A 238 -15.19 12.26 -2.39
CA ALA A 238 -16.17 11.44 -3.12
C ALA A 238 -16.57 10.16 -2.35
N CYS A 239 -15.67 9.64 -1.50
CA CYS A 239 -15.93 8.52 -0.61
C CYS A 239 -16.68 8.93 0.66
N ARG A 240 -16.87 10.23 0.93
CA ARG A 240 -17.53 10.78 2.13
C ARG A 240 -16.89 10.28 3.42
N VAL A 241 -15.55 10.29 3.46
CA VAL A 241 -14.81 9.86 4.65
C VAL A 241 -15.12 10.77 5.83
N GLN A 242 -15.50 10.16 6.95
CA GLN A 242 -15.81 10.86 8.19
C GLN A 242 -15.40 10.02 9.41
N PRO A 243 -15.21 10.65 10.59
CA PRO A 243 -15.09 9.92 11.84
C PRO A 243 -16.32 9.05 12.07
N GLN A 244 -16.09 7.77 12.32
CA GLN A 244 -17.18 6.84 12.64
C GLN A 244 -17.79 7.26 13.99
N GLN A 245 -19.09 7.61 13.98
CA GLN A 245 -19.83 7.86 15.20
C GLN A 245 -19.97 6.54 15.96
N ASN A 246 -19.66 6.56 17.26
CA ASN A 246 -19.83 5.39 18.12
C ASN A 246 -21.32 5.02 18.14
N GLN A 247 -21.70 3.95 17.45
CA GLN A 247 -22.90 3.16 17.76
C GLN A 247 -22.50 1.99 18.65
#